data_AF-A0ABD5F2W6-F1
#
_entry.id   AF-A0ABD5F2W6-F1
#
_cell.length_a   1.000
_cell.length_b   1.000
_cell.length_c   1.000
_cell.angle_alpha   90.00
_cell.angle_beta   90.00
_cell.angle_gamma   90.00
#
_symmetry.space_group_name_H-M   'P 1'
#
loop_
_entity.id
_entity.type
_entity.pdbx_description
1 polymer ?
#
loop_
_entity_poly.entity_id
_entity_poly.type
_entity_poly.pdbx_seq_one_letter_code
_entity_poly.pdbx_strand_id
1 'polypeptide(L)'
;VPPTLDAAPITIDPAALAHAADSGLMELLTPDMGGTHVDLAVLTEAHGYAASSVPIADLAIAAWLLSSAGIDTNDSLTGAAQSGGHRSSPVPMAADLTTVAVGRHVGEKEYLTLVSAPSLVAMSTLDLTRSWARV
;
A
#
# COMPACT_ATOMS: atom_id res chain seq x y z
N VAL A 1 33.56 -4.90 3.67
CA VAL A 1 32.25 -4.37 4.09
C VAL A 1 31.20 -5.34 3.58
N PRO A 2 30.41 -6.00 4.43
CA PRO A 2 29.34 -6.85 3.93
C PRO A 2 28.34 -5.99 3.15
N PRO A 3 27.71 -6.50 2.08
CA PRO A 3 26.67 -5.76 1.38
C PRO A 3 25.51 -5.52 2.34
N THR A 4 25.17 -4.25 2.58
CA THR A 4 23.95 -3.87 3.30
C THR A 4 22.79 -3.97 2.33
N LEU A 5 21.95 -5.00 2.47
CA LEU A 5 20.68 -5.12 1.75
C LEU A 5 19.77 -3.90 1.96
N ASP A 6 19.99 -3.13 3.03
CA ASP A 6 19.15 -2.02 3.46
C ASP A 6 19.37 -0.68 2.71
N ALA A 7 20.20 -0.66 1.66
CA ALA A 7 20.54 0.58 0.96
C ALA A 7 19.69 0.86 -0.29
N ALA A 8 19.08 -0.17 -0.88
CA ALA A 8 18.29 -0.02 -2.10
C ALA A 8 16.83 0.35 -1.77
N PRO A 9 16.19 1.23 -2.55
CA PRO A 9 14.75 1.45 -2.44
C PRO A 9 14.00 0.13 -2.63
N ILE A 10 12.95 -0.08 -1.84
CA ILE A 10 12.01 -1.18 -2.06
C ILE A 10 11.21 -0.85 -3.32
N THR A 11 11.09 -1.83 -4.22
CA THR A 11 10.34 -1.70 -5.47
C THR A 11 9.33 -2.83 -5.64
N ILE A 12 8.29 -2.58 -6.42
CA ILE A 12 7.27 -3.58 -6.77
C ILE A 12 7.71 -4.37 -8.00
N ASP A 13 7.51 -5.69 -7.97
CA ASP A 13 7.72 -6.53 -9.15
C ASP A 13 6.62 -6.24 -10.19
N PRO A 14 6.97 -5.75 -11.41
CA PRO A 14 5.99 -5.43 -12.43
C PRO A 14 5.11 -6.61 -12.85
N ALA A 15 5.63 -7.84 -12.83
CA ALA A 15 4.85 -9.02 -13.21
C ALA A 15 3.81 -9.36 -12.14
N ALA A 16 4.19 -9.25 -10.86
CA ALA A 16 3.27 -9.43 -9.74
C ALA A 16 2.19 -8.33 -9.71
N LEU A 17 2.58 -7.08 -10.02
CA LEU A 17 1.65 -5.97 -10.12
C LEU A 17 0.64 -6.17 -11.26
N ALA A 18 1.11 -6.55 -12.45
CA ALA A 18 0.23 -6.84 -13.59
C ALA A 18 -0.77 -7.96 -13.26
N HIS A 19 -0.28 -9.04 -12.63
CA HIS A 19 -1.16 -10.12 -12.20
C HIS A 19 -2.23 -9.66 -11.20
N ALA A 20 -1.86 -8.82 -10.22
CA ALA A 20 -2.80 -8.28 -9.25
C ALA A 20 -3.86 -7.37 -9.89
N ALA A 21 -3.46 -6.57 -10.89
CA ALA A 21 -4.37 -5.74 -11.68
C ALA A 21 -5.33 -6.60 -12.53
N ASP A 22 -4.80 -7.52 -13.33
CA ASP A 22 -5.58 -8.40 -14.22
C ASP A 22 -6.56 -9.29 -13.47
N SER A 23 -6.23 -9.64 -12.22
CA SER A 23 -7.08 -10.47 -11.34
C SER A 23 -8.07 -9.65 -10.52
N GLY A 24 -8.10 -8.32 -10.66
CA GLY A 24 -9.00 -7.43 -9.91
C GLY A 24 -8.67 -7.29 -8.42
N LEU A 25 -7.51 -7.79 -7.96
CA LEU A 25 -7.17 -7.81 -6.53
C LEU A 25 -6.95 -6.40 -5.98
N MET A 26 -6.49 -5.46 -6.81
CA MET A 26 -6.35 -4.05 -6.43
C MET A 26 -7.69 -3.34 -6.27
N GLU A 27 -8.74 -3.86 -6.89
CA GLU A 27 -10.09 -3.28 -6.86
C GLU A 27 -11.02 -4.05 -5.93
N LEU A 28 -10.48 -5.01 -5.17
CA LEU A 28 -11.24 -5.95 -4.34
C LEU A 28 -12.36 -5.30 -3.52
N LEU A 29 -12.07 -4.16 -2.88
CA LEU A 29 -13.01 -3.46 -1.99
C LEU A 29 -13.96 -2.49 -2.73
N THR A 30 -13.82 -2.34 -4.04
CA THR A 30 -14.73 -1.52 -4.84
C THR A 30 -16.10 -2.19 -4.93
N PRO A 31 -17.20 -1.41 -5.08
CA PRO A 31 -18.54 -1.99 -5.22
C PRO A 31 -18.67 -2.99 -6.37
N ASP A 32 -17.96 -2.76 -7.47
CA ASP A 32 -18.01 -3.60 -8.68
C ASP A 32 -17.36 -4.97 -8.44
N MET A 33 -16.25 -5.01 -7.68
CA MET A 33 -15.56 -6.26 -7.36
C MET A 33 -16.19 -6.99 -6.16
N GLY A 34 -16.77 -6.25 -5.22
CA GLY A 34 -17.65 -6.77 -4.17
C GLY A 34 -16.97 -7.56 -3.04
N GLY A 35 -15.65 -7.47 -2.92
CA GLY A 35 -14.89 -8.08 -1.82
C GLY A 35 -15.05 -7.32 -0.51
N THR A 36 -14.72 -8.00 0.58
CA THR A 36 -14.85 -7.47 1.95
C THR A 36 -13.50 -7.21 2.60
N HIS A 37 -13.50 -6.49 3.73
CA HIS A 37 -12.30 -6.33 4.55
C HIS A 37 -11.72 -7.66 5.06
N VAL A 38 -12.57 -8.70 5.21
CA VAL A 38 -12.11 -10.05 5.59
C VAL A 38 -11.35 -10.69 4.44
N ASP A 39 -11.86 -10.56 3.21
CA ASP A 39 -11.18 -11.06 2.01
C ASP A 39 -9.83 -10.34 1.81
N LEU A 40 -9.80 -9.03 2.07
CA LEU A 40 -8.55 -8.27 2.03
C LEU A 40 -7.54 -8.75 3.08
N ALA A 41 -8.00 -9.07 4.29
CA ALA A 41 -7.12 -9.60 5.34
C ALA A 41 -6.50 -10.94 4.93
N VAL A 42 -7.29 -11.86 4.36
CA VAL A 42 -6.81 -13.15 3.84
C VAL A 42 -5.81 -12.96 2.70
N LEU A 43 -6.12 -12.08 1.73
CA LEU A 43 -5.22 -11.80 0.61
C LEU A 43 -3.91 -11.17 1.06
N THR A 44 -3.96 -10.27 2.04
CA THR A 44 -2.78 -9.63 2.63
C THR A 44 -1.90 -10.66 3.32
N GLU A 45 -2.48 -11.58 4.09
CA GLU A 45 -1.75 -12.69 4.71
C GLU A 45 -1.08 -13.58 3.66
N ALA A 46 -1.81 -13.97 2.61
CA ALA A 46 -1.27 -14.79 1.54
C ALA A 46 -0.11 -14.12 0.79
N HIS A 47 -0.21 -12.81 0.51
CA HIS A 47 0.86 -12.03 -0.11
C HIS A 47 2.07 -11.91 0.82
N GLY A 48 1.86 -11.68 2.11
CA GLY A 48 2.93 -11.66 3.11
C GLY A 48 3.63 -13.00 3.24
N TYR A 49 2.88 -14.10 3.28
CA TYR A 49 3.41 -15.47 3.31
C TYR A 49 4.24 -15.80 2.07
N ALA A 50 3.80 -15.34 0.89
CA ALA A 50 4.51 -15.51 -0.36
C ALA A 50 5.71 -14.56 -0.53
N ALA A 51 5.99 -13.70 0.45
CA ALA A 51 6.96 -12.61 0.34
C ALA A 51 6.77 -11.74 -0.92
N SER A 52 5.51 -11.49 -1.28
CA SER A 52 5.17 -10.64 -2.42
C SER A 52 5.61 -9.20 -2.18
N SER A 53 6.13 -8.56 -3.22
CA SER A 53 6.48 -7.13 -3.22
C SER A 53 5.28 -6.22 -3.44
N VAL A 54 4.10 -6.76 -3.74
CA VAL A 54 2.88 -5.99 -4.01
C VAL A 54 2.19 -5.63 -2.69
N PRO A 55 2.07 -4.33 -2.33
CA PRO A 55 1.41 -3.90 -1.11
C PRO A 55 -0.12 -3.93 -1.28
N ILE A 56 -0.70 -5.14 -1.39
CA ILE A 56 -2.09 -5.32 -1.85
C ILE A 56 -3.12 -4.62 -0.95
N ALA A 57 -2.86 -4.58 0.36
CA ALA A 57 -3.69 -3.85 1.32
C ALA A 57 -3.75 -2.35 1.01
N ASP A 58 -2.59 -1.73 0.80
CA ASP A 58 -2.49 -0.29 0.54
C ASP A 58 -3.17 0.07 -0.78
N LEU A 59 -2.97 -0.74 -1.82
CA LEU A 59 -3.56 -0.53 -3.14
C LEU A 59 -5.10 -0.67 -3.09
N ALA A 60 -5.61 -1.74 -2.45
CA ALA A 60 -7.05 -1.98 -2.36
C ALA A 60 -7.77 -0.93 -1.50
N ILE A 61 -7.16 -0.51 -0.39
CA ILE A 61 -7.71 0.56 0.45
C ILE A 61 -7.69 1.90 -0.30
N ALA A 62 -6.61 2.22 -1.02
CA ALA A 62 -6.54 3.43 -1.82
C ALA A 62 -7.62 3.45 -2.91
N ALA A 63 -7.76 2.37 -3.69
CA ALA A 63 -8.79 2.24 -4.71
C ALA A 63 -10.20 2.43 -4.13
N TRP A 64 -10.49 1.82 -2.97
CA TRP A 64 -11.75 1.99 -2.27
C TRP A 64 -12.00 3.44 -1.81
N LEU A 65 -11.01 4.09 -1.20
CA LEU A 65 -11.12 5.49 -0.75
C LEU A 65 -11.38 6.44 -1.92
N LEU A 66 -10.64 6.27 -3.02
CA LEU A 66 -10.76 7.09 -4.23
C LEU A 66 -12.11 6.89 -4.92
N SER A 67 -12.54 5.63 -5.07
CA SER A 67 -13.85 5.26 -5.62
C SER A 67 -14.98 5.88 -4.78
N SER A 68 -14.89 5.75 -3.45
CA SER A 68 -15.87 6.32 -2.51
C SER A 68 -15.93 7.86 -2.56
N ALA A 69 -14.81 8.51 -2.89
CA ALA A 69 -14.72 9.96 -3.04
C ALA A 69 -15.02 10.46 -4.47
N GLY A 70 -15.23 9.56 -5.44
CA GLY A 70 -15.42 9.92 -6.85
C GLY A 70 -14.17 10.54 -7.50
N ILE A 71 -12.98 10.16 -7.06
CA ILE A 71 -11.70 10.68 -7.55
C ILE A 71 -11.06 9.65 -8.49
N ASP A 72 -10.69 10.08 -9.69
CA ASP A 72 -9.92 9.29 -10.66
C ASP A 72 -8.43 9.64 -10.58
N THR A 73 -7.56 8.63 -10.60
CA THR A 73 -6.11 8.78 -10.46
C THR A 73 -5.30 8.59 -11.75
N ASN A 74 -5.95 8.50 -12.92
CA ASN A 74 -5.28 8.41 -14.23
C ASN A 74 -4.13 7.38 -14.23
N ASP A 75 -4.43 6.13 -13.87
CA ASP A 75 -3.50 4.99 -13.82
C ASP A 75 -2.30 5.12 -12.85
N SER A 76 -2.27 6.16 -12.02
CA SER A 76 -1.20 6.33 -11.02
C SER A 76 -1.33 5.30 -9.90
N LEU A 77 -0.25 4.56 -9.63
CA LEU A 77 -0.22 3.61 -8.53
C LEU A 77 -0.29 4.35 -7.19
N THR A 78 -1.42 4.20 -6.51
CA THR A 78 -1.76 4.99 -5.33
C THR A 78 -1.76 4.12 -4.08
N GLY A 79 -0.96 4.49 -3.09
CA GLY A 79 -0.99 3.88 -1.76
C GLY A 79 -1.98 4.58 -0.84
N ALA A 80 -2.31 3.96 0.30
CA ALA A 80 -3.15 4.56 1.33
C ALA A 80 -2.30 5.00 2.53
N ALA A 81 -2.70 6.10 3.18
CA ALA A 81 -2.11 6.51 4.45
C ALA A 81 -3.15 7.21 5.34
N GLN A 82 -2.93 7.17 6.66
CA GLN A 82 -3.70 7.96 7.61
C GLN A 82 -2.83 9.06 8.22
N SER A 83 -3.34 10.29 8.27
CA SER A 83 -2.68 11.41 8.93
C SER A 83 -3.12 11.52 10.38
N GLY A 84 -2.17 11.36 11.32
CA GLY A 84 -2.34 11.69 12.74
C GLY A 84 -1.81 13.09 13.11
N GLY A 85 -1.51 13.95 12.12
CA GLY A 85 -0.80 15.23 12.31
C GLY A 85 0.03 15.61 11.08
N HIS A 86 1.21 16.22 11.27
CA HIS A 86 2.13 16.56 10.17
C HIS A 86 2.86 15.35 9.56
N ARG A 87 2.65 14.15 10.11
CA ARG A 87 3.21 12.88 9.63
C ARG A 87 2.09 11.85 9.52
N SER A 88 2.17 11.02 8.49
CA SER A 88 1.31 9.85 8.32
C SER A 88 2.06 8.56 8.68
N SER A 89 1.32 7.50 8.96
CA SER A 89 1.80 6.12 9.14
C SER A 89 0.68 5.16 8.66
N PRO A 90 0.96 4.04 7.97
CA PRO A 90 2.19 3.64 7.26
C PRO A 90 2.31 4.35 5.90
N VAL A 91 3.53 4.29 5.36
CA VAL A 91 4.03 4.96 4.14
C VAL A 91 4.15 3.88 3.07
N PRO A 92 3.90 4.20 1.78
CA PRO A 92 4.27 3.37 0.65
C PRO A 92 5.44 2.43 0.90
N MET A 93 5.16 1.13 0.90
CA MET A 93 6.23 0.13 1.06
C MET A 93 7.19 0.12 -0.13
N ALA A 94 6.87 0.80 -1.24
CA ALA A 94 7.67 0.82 -2.45
C ALA A 94 7.76 2.22 -3.08
N ALA A 95 8.91 2.51 -3.70
CA ALA A 95 9.18 3.75 -4.42
C ALA A 95 8.26 3.95 -5.65
N ASP A 96 7.65 2.88 -6.15
CA ASP A 96 6.73 2.89 -7.30
C ASP A 96 5.37 3.55 -7.01
N LEU A 97 5.02 3.75 -5.73
CA LEU A 97 3.79 4.42 -5.32
C LEU A 97 3.93 5.94 -5.46
N THR A 98 3.74 6.42 -6.69
CA THR A 98 3.89 7.82 -7.08
C THR A 98 2.84 8.75 -6.48
N THR A 99 1.75 8.19 -5.94
CA THR A 99 0.66 8.95 -5.32
C THR A 99 0.21 8.27 -4.02
N VAL A 100 -0.30 9.06 -3.07
CA VAL A 100 -0.85 8.55 -1.80
C VAL A 100 -2.18 9.21 -1.49
N ALA A 101 -3.20 8.39 -1.24
CA ALA A 101 -4.49 8.80 -0.70
C ALA A 101 -4.39 8.89 0.83
N VAL A 102 -4.48 10.12 1.37
CA VAL A 102 -4.32 10.40 2.80
C VAL A 102 -5.68 10.68 3.42
N GLY A 103 -6.15 9.77 4.26
CA GLY A 103 -7.31 9.97 5.11
C GLY A 103 -6.95 10.78 6.36
N ARG A 104 -7.78 11.76 6.72
CA ARG A 104 -7.62 12.57 7.93
C ARG A 104 -8.95 12.82 8.61
N HIS A 105 -8.96 12.72 9.94
CA HIS A 105 -10.07 13.14 10.77
C HIS A 105 -9.74 14.46 11.48
N VAL A 106 -10.62 15.46 11.40
CA VAL A 106 -10.47 16.76 12.09
C VAL A 106 -11.79 17.17 12.72
N GLY A 107 -11.86 17.14 14.05
CA GLY A 107 -13.11 17.39 14.77
C GLY A 107 -14.10 16.25 14.50
N GLU A 108 -15.25 16.56 13.90
CA GLU A 108 -16.27 15.57 13.48
C GLU A 108 -16.23 15.30 11.97
N LYS A 109 -15.25 15.85 11.25
CA LYS A 109 -15.19 15.80 9.78
C LYS A 109 -14.06 14.89 9.31
N GLU A 110 -14.33 14.18 8.22
CA GLU A 110 -13.38 13.33 7.52
C GLU A 110 -12.97 13.99 6.21
N TYR A 111 -11.68 13.89 5.88
CA TYR A 111 -11.08 14.45 4.68
C TYR A 111 -10.23 13.39 4.01
N LEU A 112 -10.30 13.35 2.68
CA LEU A 112 -9.38 12.61 1.84
C LEU A 112 -8.55 13.63 1.05
N THR A 113 -7.23 13.46 1.03
CA THR A 113 -6.31 14.29 0.23
C THR A 113 -5.44 13.39 -0.61
N LEU A 114 -5.33 13.71 -1.90
CA LEU A 114 -4.40 13.03 -2.80
C LEU A 114 -3.07 13.78 -2.81
N VAL A 115 -1.98 13.09 -2.50
CA VAL A 115 -0.62 13.63 -2.52
C VAL A 115 0.17 12.95 -3.62
N SER A 116 0.53 13.69 -4.66
CA SER A 116 1.39 13.22 -5.74
C SER A 116 2.86 13.50 -5.45
N ALA A 117 3.75 12.64 -5.95
CA ALA A 117 5.20 12.70 -5.75
C ALA A 117 5.60 12.92 -4.27
N PRO A 118 5.12 12.08 -3.34
CA PRO A 118 5.44 12.24 -1.92
C PRO A 118 6.95 12.07 -1.69
N SER A 119 7.51 12.89 -0.79
CA SER A 119 8.87 12.66 -0.29
C SER A 119 8.87 11.43 0.61
N LEU A 120 9.39 10.31 0.10
CA LEU A 120 9.54 9.08 0.88
C LEU A 120 10.78 9.17 1.78
N VAL A 121 10.60 8.82 3.05
CA VAL A 121 11.72 8.67 4.00
C VAL A 121 11.93 7.17 4.19
N ALA A 122 13.08 6.67 3.76
CA ALA A 122 13.45 5.27 3.98
C ALA A 122 13.48 4.97 5.48
N MET A 123 12.67 4.02 5.93
CA MET A 123 12.80 3.46 7.25
C MET A 123 13.79 2.30 7.17
N SER A 124 14.77 2.24 8.08
CA SER A 124 15.60 1.04 8.23
C SER A 124 14.68 -0.10 8.66
N THR A 125 14.34 -1.00 7.76
CA THR A 125 13.56 -2.18 8.09
C THR A 125 14.42 -3.06 8.97
N LEU A 126 13.99 -3.32 10.20
CA LEU A 126 14.63 -4.34 11.02
C LEU A 126 14.39 -5.69 10.34
N ASP A 127 15.45 -6.33 9.83
CA ASP A 127 15.37 -7.65 9.20
C ASP A 127 14.94 -8.73 10.22
N LEU A 128 13.64 -8.92 10.36
CA LEU A 128 13.04 -9.97 11.19
C LEU A 128 13.02 -11.34 10.51
N THR A 129 13.41 -11.45 9.23
CA THR A 129 13.43 -12.77 8.55
C THR A 129 14.43 -13.72 9.21
N ARG A 130 15.45 -13.17 9.89
CA ARG A 130 16.43 -13.93 10.68
C ARG A 130 15.91 -14.45 12.02
N SER A 131 14.86 -13.86 12.60
CA SER A 131 14.31 -14.31 13.89
C SER A 131 13.25 -15.41 13.76
N TRP A 132 12.70 -15.62 12.56
CA TRP A 132 11.68 -16.63 12.28
C TRP A 132 12.24 -17.96 11.73
N ALA A 133 13.49 -17.98 11.27
CA ALA A 133 14.19 -19.20 10.83
C ALA A 133 14.65 -20.12 11.98
N ARG A 134 14.13 -19.92 13.20
CA ARG A 134 14.30 -20.83 14.34
C ARG A 134 12.94 -21.11 14.99
N VAL A 135 12.21 -22.04 14.41
CA VAL A 135 11.31 -22.95 15.14
C VAL A 135 11.55 -24.35 14.60
#